data_AF-A0A3D5F4G8-F1
#
_entry.id   AF-A0A3D5F4G8-F1
#
_cell.length_a   1.000
_cell.length_b   1.000
_cell.length_c   1.000
_cell.angle_alpha   90.00
_cell.angle_beta   90.00
_cell.angle_gamma   90.00
#
_symmetry.space_group_name_H-M   'P 1'
#
loop_
_entity.id
_entity.type
_entity.pdbx_description
1 polymer ?
#
loop_
_entity_poly.entity_id
_entity_poly.type
_entity_poly.pdbx_seq_one_letter_code
_entity_poly.pdbx_strand_id
1 'polypeptide(L)'
;LRKAMYHAMMGENIDGKTAVEWGLVNEAVPADQLKARVTEMCNVLLEKNPVALKATKDAIRRVKEMTYDNAEDYLVRAQEAANSFDNDGRKEGIKQFIDDKTYKPGLGAYDKSKQQN
;
A
#
# COMPACT_ATOMS: atom_id res chain seq x y z
N LEU A 1 -20.23 1.92 12.86
CA LEU A 1 -19.89 1.17 14.09
C LEU A 1 -20.89 0.09 14.50
N ARG A 2 -22.08 -0.04 13.88
CA ARG A 2 -23.11 -1.04 14.30
C ARG A 2 -22.58 -2.48 14.40
N LYS A 3 -21.95 -2.98 13.33
CA LYS A 3 -21.38 -4.34 13.28
C LYS A 3 -20.30 -4.55 14.37
N ALA A 4 -19.41 -3.58 14.54
CA ALA A 4 -18.35 -3.63 15.55
C ALA A 4 -18.88 -3.71 17.00
N MET A 5 -19.87 -2.87 17.35
CA MET A 5 -20.46 -2.88 18.70
C MET A 5 -21.19 -4.18 19.01
N TYR A 6 -21.96 -4.70 18.05
CA TYR A 6 -22.67 -5.97 18.22
C TYR A 6 -21.70 -7.12 18.49
N HIS A 7 -20.69 -7.29 17.62
CA HIS A 7 -19.70 -8.36 17.73
C HIS A 7 -18.90 -8.30 19.05
N ALA A 8 -18.48 -7.09 19.46
CA ALA A 8 -17.73 -6.91 20.70
C ALA A 8 -18.55 -7.25 21.96
N MET A 9 -19.88 -7.10 21.92
CA MET A 9 -20.76 -7.38 23.06
C MET A 9 -21.24 -8.84 23.08
N MET A 10 -21.47 -9.44 21.92
CA MET A 10 -22.05 -10.78 21.79
C MET A 10 -20.99 -11.88 21.73
N GLY A 11 -19.77 -11.57 21.27
CA GLY A 11 -18.63 -12.50 21.28
C GLY A 11 -18.81 -13.71 20.37
N GLU A 12 -19.68 -13.63 19.37
CA GLU A 12 -19.93 -14.71 18.42
C GLU A 12 -18.76 -14.91 17.46
N ASN A 13 -18.49 -16.15 17.07
CA ASN A 13 -17.53 -16.43 16.00
C ASN A 13 -18.10 -16.03 14.63
N ILE A 14 -17.25 -15.49 13.77
CA ILE A 14 -17.59 -15.16 12.38
C ILE A 14 -16.68 -15.92 11.41
N ASP A 15 -17.20 -16.21 10.22
CA ASP A 15 -16.41 -16.80 9.14
C ASP A 15 -15.67 -15.74 8.31
N GLY A 16 -14.80 -16.19 7.40
CA GLY A 16 -14.01 -15.29 6.56
C GLY A 16 -14.87 -14.39 5.66
N LYS A 17 -15.99 -14.89 5.12
CA LYS A 17 -16.88 -14.11 4.24
C LYS A 17 -17.54 -12.97 5.02
N THR A 18 -18.04 -13.27 6.21
CA THR A 18 -18.61 -12.26 7.13
C THR A 18 -17.55 -11.22 7.52
N ALA A 19 -16.33 -11.66 7.83
CA ALA A 19 -15.23 -10.74 8.17
C ALA A 19 -14.88 -9.76 7.02
N VAL A 20 -14.93 -10.21 5.76
CA VAL A 20 -14.76 -9.33 4.58
C VAL A 20 -15.92 -8.35 4.47
N GLU A 21 -17.16 -8.82 4.56
CA GLU A 21 -18.36 -7.97 4.47
C GLU A 21 -18.42 -6.92 5.60
N TRP A 22 -17.76 -7.19 6.72
CA TRP A 22 -17.68 -6.28 7.86
C TRP A 22 -16.46 -5.35 7.81
N GLY A 23 -15.54 -5.57 6.86
CA GLY A 23 -14.31 -4.78 6.70
C GLY A 23 -13.23 -5.07 7.74
N LEU A 24 -13.26 -6.25 8.37
CA LEU A 24 -12.24 -6.69 9.34
C LEU A 24 -10.99 -7.24 8.64
N VAL A 25 -11.17 -7.86 7.48
CA VAL A 25 -10.11 -8.36 6.60
C VAL A 25 -10.38 -7.91 5.17
N ASN A 26 -9.33 -7.90 4.33
CA ASN A 26 -9.45 -7.42 2.95
C ASN A 26 -10.04 -8.48 2.00
N GLU A 27 -9.78 -9.76 2.26
CA GLU A 27 -10.13 -10.86 1.36
C GLU A 27 -10.30 -12.16 2.16
N ALA A 28 -11.15 -13.07 1.67
CA ALA A 28 -11.31 -14.43 2.18
C ALA A 28 -11.29 -15.41 1.01
N VAL A 29 -10.42 -16.41 1.08
CA VAL A 29 -10.22 -17.44 0.05
C VAL A 29 -10.35 -18.84 0.67
N PRO A 30 -10.58 -19.90 -0.13
CA PRO A 30 -10.46 -21.28 0.34
C PRO A 30 -9.12 -21.53 1.05
N ALA A 31 -9.14 -22.36 2.09
CA ALA A 31 -7.99 -22.55 2.98
C ALA A 31 -6.74 -23.07 2.25
N ASP A 32 -6.93 -23.94 1.25
CA ASP A 32 -5.89 -24.48 0.38
C ASP A 32 -5.29 -23.43 -0.57
N GLN A 33 -5.99 -22.31 -0.82
CA GLN A 33 -5.54 -21.22 -1.68
C GLN A 33 -4.87 -20.08 -0.91
N LEU A 34 -5.03 -20.02 0.42
CA LEU A 34 -4.55 -18.91 1.26
C LEU A 34 -3.07 -18.63 1.05
N LYS A 35 -2.23 -19.67 1.10
CA LYS A 35 -0.78 -19.52 0.96
C LYS A 35 -0.41 -18.95 -0.41
N ALA A 36 -1.00 -19.50 -1.47
CA ALA A 36 -0.74 -19.06 -2.84
C ALA A 36 -1.13 -17.58 -3.02
N ARG A 37 -2.31 -17.19 -2.51
CA ARG A 37 -2.80 -15.81 -2.59
C ARG A 37 -1.92 -14.83 -1.82
N VAL A 38 -1.49 -15.18 -0.61
CA VAL A 38 -0.56 -14.36 0.17
C VAL A 38 0.77 -14.20 -0.56
N THR A 39 1.33 -15.28 -1.13
CA THR A 39 2.57 -15.22 -1.91
C THR A 39 2.44 -14.30 -3.12
N GLU A 40 1.33 -14.38 -3.87
CA GLU A 40 1.04 -13.47 -4.98
C GLU A 40 1.05 -12.00 -4.53
N MET A 41 0.35 -11.67 -3.44
CA MET A 41 0.33 -10.31 -2.89
C MET A 41 1.73 -9.84 -2.47
N CYS A 42 2.51 -10.71 -1.81
CA CYS A 42 3.89 -10.39 -1.42
C CYS A 42 4.77 -10.12 -2.64
N ASN A 43 4.65 -10.91 -3.71
CA ASN A 43 5.41 -10.70 -4.95
C ASN A 43 5.11 -9.32 -5.56
N VAL A 44 3.83 -8.93 -5.61
CA VAL A 44 3.43 -7.58 -6.08
C VAL A 44 4.04 -6.47 -5.22
N LEU A 45 4.14 -6.64 -3.91
CA LEU A 45 4.78 -5.66 -3.02
C LEU A 45 6.30 -5.62 -3.20
N LEU A 46 6.94 -6.78 -3.40
CA LEU A 46 8.39 -6.90 -3.59
C LEU A 46 8.88 -6.23 -4.87
N GLU A 47 8.04 -6.13 -5.91
CA GLU A 47 8.36 -5.41 -7.13
C GLU A 47 8.43 -3.88 -6.94
N LYS A 48 7.78 -3.34 -5.91
CA LYS A 48 7.67 -1.90 -5.71
C LYS A 48 8.88 -1.33 -4.97
N ASN A 49 9.03 -0.02 -5.03
CA ASN A 49 10.05 0.69 -4.27
C ASN A 49 9.70 0.65 -2.76
N PRO A 50 10.59 0.15 -1.89
CA PRO A 50 10.30 -0.01 -0.47
C PRO A 50 10.15 1.32 0.28
N VAL A 51 10.88 2.36 -0.12
CA VAL A 51 10.77 3.71 0.47
C VAL A 51 9.41 4.31 0.14
N ALA A 52 8.98 4.22 -1.12
CA ALA A 52 7.66 4.68 -1.55
C ALA A 52 6.53 3.92 -0.84
N LEU A 53 6.64 2.59 -0.70
CA LEU A 53 5.67 1.78 0.04
C LEU A 53 5.56 2.20 1.51
N LYS A 54 6.71 2.37 2.19
CA LYS A 54 6.73 2.81 3.59
C LYS A 54 6.11 4.20 3.72
N ALA A 55 6.54 5.17 2.91
CA ALA A 55 6.03 6.54 2.94
C ALA A 55 4.51 6.58 2.71
N THR A 56 4.00 5.81 1.74
CA THR A 56 2.55 5.69 1.49
C THR A 56 1.79 5.14 2.69
N LYS A 57 2.30 4.06 3.30
CA LYS A 57 1.68 3.43 4.47
C LYS A 57 1.62 4.37 5.67
N ASP A 58 2.71 5.08 5.94
CA ASP A 58 2.79 6.05 7.03
C ASP A 58 1.86 7.24 6.75
N ALA A 59 1.83 7.71 5.50
CA ALA A 59 0.98 8.80 5.07
C ALA A 59 -0.50 8.53 5.30
N ILE A 60 -1.03 7.43 4.75
CA ILE A 60 -2.45 7.08 4.87
C ILE A 60 -2.89 6.93 6.33
N ARG A 61 -2.00 6.39 7.19
CA ARG A 61 -2.31 6.26 8.62
C ARG A 61 -2.41 7.61 9.31
N ARG A 62 -1.50 8.53 9.00
CA ARG A 62 -1.40 9.79 9.73
C ARG A 62 -2.44 10.82 9.28
N VAL A 63 -2.67 10.95 7.98
CA VAL A 63 -3.59 11.98 7.45
C VAL A 63 -5.04 11.74 7.86
N LYS A 64 -5.41 10.49 8.19
CA LYS A 64 -6.76 10.14 8.67
C LYS A 64 -7.15 10.89 9.96
N GLU A 65 -6.16 11.33 10.73
CA GLU A 65 -6.34 12.03 12.01
C GLU A 65 -6.15 13.55 11.90
N MET A 66 -5.96 14.07 10.68
CA MET A 66 -5.62 15.46 10.43
C MET A 66 -6.76 16.20 9.73
N THR A 67 -6.77 17.53 9.87
CA THR A 67 -7.50 18.40 8.94
C THR A 67 -6.87 18.33 7.56
N TYR A 68 -7.61 18.74 6.53
CA TYR A 68 -7.10 18.75 5.16
C TYR A 68 -5.79 19.54 5.03
N ASP A 69 -5.75 20.78 5.52
CA ASP A 69 -4.57 21.65 5.42
C ASP A 69 -3.34 21.05 6.12
N ASN A 70 -3.53 20.49 7.33
CA ASN A 70 -2.45 19.81 8.06
C ASN A 70 -2.00 18.53 7.34
N ALA A 71 -2.92 17.81 6.70
CA ALA A 71 -2.60 16.63 5.91
C ALA A 71 -1.79 17.01 4.67
N GLU A 72 -2.12 18.11 3.98
CA GLU A 72 -1.37 18.60 2.83
C GLU A 72 0.08 18.93 3.21
N ASP A 73 0.26 19.75 4.26
CA ASP A 73 1.58 20.09 4.79
C ASP A 73 2.40 18.85 5.15
N TYR A 74 1.75 17.89 5.82
CA TYR A 74 2.38 16.63 6.20
C TYR A 74 2.78 15.79 4.98
N LEU A 75 1.93 15.70 3.95
CA LEU A 75 2.19 14.92 2.75
C LEU A 75 3.35 15.49 1.93
N VAL A 76 3.47 16.82 1.85
CA VAL A 76 4.64 17.47 1.22
C VAL A 76 5.93 17.06 1.93
N ARG A 77 5.97 17.16 3.26
CA ARG A 77 7.15 16.78 4.04
C ARG A 77 7.46 15.29 3.97
N ALA A 78 6.43 14.44 3.97
CA ALA A 78 6.60 12.99 3.80
C ALA A 78 7.16 12.64 2.42
N GLN A 79 6.73 13.34 1.36
CA GLN A 79 7.27 13.17 0.01
C GLN A 79 8.73 13.64 -0.07
N GLU A 80 9.06 14.81 0.49
CA GLU A 80 10.43 15.32 0.54
C GLU A 80 11.37 14.34 1.28
N ALA A 81 10.93 13.83 2.43
CA ALA A 81 11.66 12.81 3.18
C ALA A 81 11.84 11.53 2.36
N ALA A 82 10.80 11.04 1.67
CA ALA A 82 10.89 9.87 0.81
C ALA A 82 11.93 10.04 -0.31
N ASN A 83 11.94 11.20 -0.97
CA ASN A 83 12.94 11.53 -2.00
C ASN A 83 14.36 11.69 -1.39
N SER A 84 14.49 12.04 -0.12
CA SER A 84 15.79 12.11 0.56
C SER A 84 16.34 10.72 0.89
N PHE A 85 15.48 9.81 1.37
CA PHE A 85 15.85 8.41 1.63
C PHE A 85 16.12 7.60 0.35
N ASP A 86 15.55 8.02 -0.77
CA ASP A 86 15.80 7.45 -2.09
C ASP A 86 15.76 8.55 -3.17
N ASN A 87 16.94 9.09 -3.46
CA ASN A 87 17.11 10.23 -4.37
C ASN A 87 16.89 9.85 -5.84
N ASP A 88 17.01 8.57 -6.19
CA ASP A 88 17.07 8.15 -7.59
C ASP A 88 15.87 7.30 -8.02
N GLY A 89 15.18 6.62 -7.10
CA GLY A 89 14.04 5.77 -7.46
C GLY A 89 12.90 6.53 -8.12
N ARG A 90 12.63 7.78 -7.70
CA ARG A 90 11.66 8.64 -8.38
C ARG A 90 12.12 9.03 -9.78
N LYS A 91 13.39 9.39 -9.94
CA LYS A 91 13.96 9.82 -11.23
C LYS A 91 13.93 8.66 -12.23
N GLU A 92 14.36 7.49 -11.80
CA GLU A 92 14.36 6.28 -12.62
C GLU A 92 12.95 5.86 -13.01
N GLY A 93 12.01 5.87 -12.07
CA GLY A 93 10.59 5.61 -12.37
C GLY A 93 10.01 6.59 -13.41
N ILE A 94 10.35 7.88 -13.32
CA ILE A 94 9.92 8.88 -14.30
C ILE A 94 10.57 8.64 -15.67
N LYS A 95 11.88 8.37 -15.72
CA LYS A 95 12.60 8.06 -16.96
C LYS A 95 12.00 6.85 -17.67
N GLN A 96 11.76 5.75 -16.95
CA GLN A 96 11.17 4.55 -17.54
C GLN A 96 9.74 4.75 -18.04
N PHE A 97 9.00 5.70 -17.45
CA PHE A 97 7.64 6.04 -17.88
C PHE A 97 7.62 6.97 -19.10
N ILE A 98 8.34 8.10 -19.01
CA ILE A 98 8.28 9.19 -20.00
C ILE A 98 9.21 8.90 -21.19
N ASP A 99 10.45 8.54 -20.92
CA ASP A 99 11.50 8.44 -21.93
C ASP A 99 11.56 7.03 -22.52
N ASP A 100 11.79 6.01 -21.67
CA ASP A 100 11.99 4.63 -22.15
C ASP A 100 10.66 3.95 -22.52
N LYS A 101 9.53 4.45 -21.99
CA LYS A 101 8.17 3.91 -22.18
C LYS A 101 8.05 2.42 -21.83
N THR A 102 8.92 1.92 -20.96
CA THR A 102 8.94 0.52 -20.49
C THR A 102 8.13 0.31 -19.22
N TYR A 103 7.78 1.39 -18.51
CA TYR A 103 6.96 1.37 -17.30
C TYR A 103 5.67 2.15 -17.54
N LYS A 104 4.53 1.62 -17.06
CA LYS A 104 3.24 2.32 -17.07
C LYS A 104 2.70 2.36 -15.64
N PRO A 105 2.70 3.54 -14.98
CA PRO A 105 2.11 3.71 -13.67
C PRO A 105 0.69 3.16 -13.61
N GLY A 106 0.38 2.38 -12.58
CA GLY A 106 -0.91 1.72 -12.40
C GLY A 106 -1.08 0.36 -13.10
N LEU A 107 -0.21 0.02 -14.06
CA LEU A 107 -0.23 -1.28 -14.76
C LEU A 107 0.96 -2.19 -14.41
N GLY A 108 1.97 -1.67 -13.71
CA GLY A 108 3.14 -2.44 -13.29
C GLY A 108 4.00 -1.71 -12.27
N ALA A 109 5.23 -2.18 -12.09
CA ALA A 109 6.30 -1.49 -11.36
C ALA A 109 7.43 -1.10 -12.32
N TYR A 110 8.21 -0.07 -11.99
CA TYR A 110 9.43 0.23 -12.72
C TYR A 110 10.53 -0.77 -12.35
N ASP A 111 11.47 -1.00 -13.26
CA ASP A 111 12.59 -1.90 -13.05
C ASP A 111 13.62 -1.26 -12.12
N LYS A 112 13.60 -1.67 -10.85
CA LYS A 112 14.51 -1.19 -9.81
C LYS A 112 15.97 -1.54 -10.07
N SER A 113 16.27 -2.58 -10.87
CA SER A 113 17.66 -2.97 -11.17
C SER A 113 18.39 -1.97 -12.06
N LYS A 114 17.64 -1.09 -12.75
CA LYS A 114 18.18 -0.02 -13.59
C LYS A 114 18.48 1.27 -12.83
N GLN A 115 18.12 1.32 -11.54
CA GLN A 115 18.52 2.42 -10.66
C GLN A 115 20.05 2.32 -10.45
N GLN A 116 20.79 3.26 -11.03
CA GLN A 116 22.23 3.36 -10.82
C GLN A 116 22.50 3.82 -9.38
N ASN A 117 23.43 3.16 -8.68
CA ASN A 117 23.89 3.55 -7.35
C ASN A 117 24.60 4.90 -7.35
#